data_AF-E6MH48-F1
#
_entry.id   AF-E6MH48-F1
#
_cell.length_a   1.000
_cell.length_b   1.000
_cell.length_c   1.000
_cell.angle_alpha   90.00
_cell.angle_beta   90.00
_cell.angle_gamma   90.00
#
_symmetry.space_group_name_H-M   'P 1'
#
loop_
_entity.id
_entity.type
_entity.pdbx_description
1 polymer ?
#
loop_
_entity_poly.entity_id
_entity_poly.type
_entity_poly.pdbx_seq_one_letter_code
_entity_poly.pdbx_strand_id
1 'polypeptide(L)' 'MSIHFKNDWETPLQGEFQKDYYRRLHQFLLREYRTQTVYPNMYDIFNAFHYTAY' A
#
# COMPACT_ATOMS: atom_id res chain seq x y z
N MET A 1 8.28 -3.80 1.60
CA MET A 1 7.64 -2.52 1.28
C MET A 1 7.19 -1.92 2.60
N SER A 2 7.73 -0.77 2.99
CA SER A 2 7.27 -0.04 4.18
C SER A 2 6.37 1.08 3.68
N ILE A 3 5.14 1.16 4.17
CA ILE A 3 4.18 2.19 3.78
C ILE A 3 4.28 3.29 4.83
N HIS A 4 4.80 4.44 4.41
CA HIS A 4 4.92 5.63 5.24
C HIS A 4 4.47 6.83 4.42
N PHE A 5 3.48 7.55 4.94
CA PHE A 5 3.00 8.80 4.40
C PHE A 5 3.64 9.94 5.18
N LYS A 6 4.11 10.97 4.48
CA LYS A 6 4.63 12.20 5.09
C LYS A 6 3.56 13.29 5.14
N ASN A 7 2.31 12.89 5.36
CA ASN A 7 1.15 13.78 5.37
C ASN A 7 0.00 13.18 6.22
N ASP A 8 -1.14 13.86 6.13
CA ASP A 8 -2.33 13.70 6.96
C ASP A 8 -3.02 12.32 6.80
N TRP A 9 -2.60 11.52 5.82
CA TRP A 9 -3.06 10.14 5.63
C TRP A 9 -2.38 9.11 6.55
N GLU A 10 -1.25 9.43 7.18
CA GLU A 10 -0.52 8.49 8.06
C GLU A 10 -1.43 8.02 9.20
N THR A 11 -2.01 8.94 9.96
CA THR A 11 -2.83 8.63 11.14
C THR A 11 -4.07 7.77 10.83
N PRO A 12 -4.93 8.11 9.86
CA PRO A 12 -6.13 7.31 9.59
C PRO A 12 -5.83 5.93 9.00
N LEU A 13 -4.75 5.78 8.22
CA LEU A 13 -4.44 4.52 7.52
C LEU A 13 -3.52 3.58 8.30
N GLN A 14 -2.76 4.08 9.27
CA GLN A 14 -1.82 3.27 10.05
C GLN A 14 -2.49 2.03 10.69
N GLY A 15 -3.74 2.19 11.15
CA GLY A 15 -4.53 1.09 11.72
C GLY A 15 -4.99 0.06 10.69
N GLU A 16 -5.28 0.47 9.45
CA GLU A 16 -5.75 -0.43 8.39
C GLU A 16 -4.68 -1.44 8.00
N PHE A 17 -3.42 -1.02 7.93
CA PHE A 17 -2.30 -1.90 7.56
C PHE A 17 -2.01 -3.01 8.57
N GLN A 18 -2.50 -2.86 9.80
CA GLN A 18 -2.34 -3.86 10.85
C GLN A 18 -3.45 -4.92 10.81
N LYS A 19 -4.58 -4.63 10.15
CA LYS A 19 -5.72 -5.56 10.10
C LYS A 19 -5.41 -6.76 9.22
N ASP A 20 -5.96 -7.91 9.58
CA ASP A 20 -5.66 -9.18 8.93
C ASP A 20 -6.05 -9.20 7.44
N TYR A 21 -7.11 -8.49 7.06
CA TYR A 21 -7.52 -8.41 5.67
C TYR A 21 -6.43 -7.76 4.80
N TYR A 22 -5.81 -6.68 5.30
CA TYR A 22 -4.76 -5.98 4.58
C TYR A 22 -3.49 -6.82 4.49
N ARG A 23 -3.13 -7.50 5.59
CA ARG A 23 -1.99 -8.43 5.61
C ARG A 23 -2.14 -9.54 4.56
N ARG A 24 -3.34 -10.12 4.44
CA ARG A 24 -3.66 -11.11 3.41
C ARG A 24 -3.56 -10.51 2.00
N LEU A 25 -4.11 -9.32 1.78
CA LEU A 25 -4.00 -8.62 0.50
C LEU A 25 -2.55 -8.34 0.12
N HIS A 26 -1.73 -7.88 1.06
CA HIS A 26 -0.32 -7.60 0.83
C HIS A 26 0.47 -8.87 0.46
N GLN A 27 0.21 -10.00 1.14
CA GLN A 27 0.80 -11.29 0.76
C GLN A 27 0.36 -11.75 -0.64
N PHE A 28 -0.91 -11.56 -0.96
CA PHE A 28 -1.43 -11.84 -2.30
C PHE A 28 -0.72 -11.00 -3.36
N LEU A 29 -0.67 -9.67 -3.19
CA LEU A 29 0.00 -8.77 -4.12
C LEU A 29 1.49 -9.13 -4.28
N LEU A 30 2.20 -9.41 -3.18
CA LEU A 30 3.61 -9.82 -3.25
C LEU A 30 3.82 -11.07 -4.09
N ARG A 31 2.89 -12.04 -4.05
CA ARG A 31 2.93 -13.21 -4.91
C ARG A 31 2.71 -12.81 -6.38
N GLU A 32 1.66 -12.04 -6.65
CA GLU A 32 1.31 -11.64 -8.03
C GLU A 32 2.43 -10.85 -8.71
N TYR A 33 3.03 -9.86 -8.03
CA TYR A 33 4.16 -9.09 -8.55
C TYR A 33 5.42 -9.95 -8.82
N ARG A 34 5.55 -11.11 -8.17
CA ARG A 34 6.67 -12.05 -8.40
C ARG A 34 6.39 -13.03 -9.53
N THR A 35 5.13 -13.36 -9.76
CA THR A 35 4.74 -14.42 -10.71
C THR A 35 4.31 -13.87 -12.07
N GLN A 36 3.82 -12.63 -12.12
CA GLN A 36 3.33 -12.02 -13.34
C GLN A 36 3.51 -10.51 -13.34
N THR A 37 3.29 -9.90 -14.51
CA THR A 37 3.34 -8.45 -14.64
C THR A 37 2.06 -7.85 -14.06
N VAL A 38 2.20 -7.07 -13.00
CA VAL A 38 1.11 -6.33 -12.36
C VAL A 38 1.40 -4.84 -12.49
N TYR A 39 0.36 -4.06 -12.75
CA TYR A 39 0.43 -2.60 -12.84
C TYR A 39 -0.46 -1.95 -11.79
N PRO A 40 -0.10 -0.75 -11.29
CA PRO A 40 1.12 0.01 -11.55
C PRO A 40 2.36 -0.66 -10.91
N ASN A 41 3.53 -0.01 -10.93
CA ASN A 41 4.66 -0.53 -10.16
C ASN A 41 4.28 -0.63 -8.66
N MET A 42 4.77 -1.66 -7.97
CA MET A 42 4.59 -1.84 -6.53
C MET A 42 4.86 -0.55 -5.72
N TYR A 43 5.87 0.25 -6.11
CA TYR A 43 6.20 1.47 -5.40
C TYR A 43 5.25 2.65 -5.68
N ASP A 44 4.42 2.54 -6.72
CA ASP A 44 3.50 3.60 -7.16
C ASP A 44 2.06 3.41 -6.65
N ILE A 45 1.75 2.27 -6.02
CA ILE A 45 0.38 1.91 -5.58
C ILE A 45 -0.26 3.02 -4.74
N PHE A 46 0.55 3.72 -3.93
CA PHE A 46 0.06 4.72 -2.99
C PHE A 46 0.37 6.17 -3.41
N ASN A 47 0.76 6.41 -4.65
CA ASN A 47 1.12 7.76 -5.14
C ASN A 47 -0.02 8.78 -4.98
N ALA A 48 -1.28 8.37 -5.14
CA ALA A 48 -2.43 9.25 -4.92
C ALA A 48 -2.43 9.85 -3.50
N PHE A 49 -2.13 9.04 -2.49
CA PHE A 49 -2.03 9.49 -1.10
C PHE A 49 -0.81 10.37 -0.86
N HIS A 50 0.29 10.19 -1.60
CA HIS A 50 1.46 11.05 -1.50
C HIS A 50 1.24 12.44 -2.12
N TYR A 51 0.50 12.52 -3.23
CA TYR A 51 0.28 13.77 -3.96
C TYR A 51 -0.89 14.61 -3.46
N THR A 52 -1.90 13.98 -2.86
CA THR A 52 -3.09 14.67 -2.38
C THR A 52 -3.31 14.38 -0.90
N ALA A 53 -3.03 15.38 -0.06
CA ALA A 53 -3.32 15.33 1.36
C ALA A 53 -4.84 15.33 1.65
N TYR A 54 -5.23 14.93 2.86
CA TYR A 54 -6.62 14.74 3.29
C TYR A 54 -7.33 16.06 3.59
#